data_AF-A0A2M7N7N9-F1
#
_entry.id   AF-A0A2M7N7N9-F1
#
_cell.length_a   1.000
_cell.length_b   1.000
_cell.length_c   1.000
_cell.angle_alpha   90.00
_cell.angle_beta   90.00
_cell.angle_gamma   90.00
#
_symmetry.space_group_name_H-M   'P 1'
#
loop_
_entity.id
_entity.type
_entity.pdbx_description
1 polymer ?
#
loop_
_entity_poly.entity_id
_entity_poly.type
_entity_poly.pdbx_seq_one_letter_code
_entity_poly.pdbx_strand_id
1 'polypeptide(L)'
;MEKIKYTDLLDYILLVLKIVRDRKPKFFVSLVSLMRVFNYNTSFGEIQEIGKYLETRGWINAIFILGDVRIQLTTSGVIYIEEKHIEIKEKYDKFIIEFRKEKTEEQLLVDVFSEQDTNEAKKPIFELIEKALVKMKEKGIDLDFTKDLEVIKVEVSKNFPDLRLIGIKLNRLASIPFLTTEITELKYYFSTPDSEIFS
;
A
#
# COMPACT_ATOMS: atom_id res chain seq x y z
N MET A 1 -5.32 -11.67 -20.65
CA MET A 1 -6.02 -10.56 -19.95
C MET A 1 -5.28 -9.30 -20.26
N GLU A 2 -5.99 -8.27 -20.71
CA GLU A 2 -5.41 -6.96 -20.95
C GLU A 2 -5.10 -6.31 -19.59
N LYS A 3 -3.92 -5.70 -19.46
CA LYS A 3 -3.48 -5.07 -18.21
C LYS A 3 -4.33 -3.81 -17.99
N ILE A 4 -4.94 -3.66 -16.81
CA ILE A 4 -5.71 -2.46 -16.44
C ILE A 4 -4.83 -1.23 -16.67
N LYS A 5 -5.34 -0.24 -17.42
CA LYS A 5 -4.61 1.02 -17.62
C LYS A 5 -4.59 1.80 -16.32
N TYR A 6 -3.51 2.55 -16.08
CA TYR A 6 -3.36 3.32 -14.85
C TYR A 6 -4.52 4.31 -14.61
N THR A 7 -5.01 4.97 -15.66
CA THR A 7 -6.16 5.87 -15.56
C THR A 7 -7.43 5.15 -15.12
N ASP A 8 -7.68 3.97 -15.68
CA ASP A 8 -8.86 3.17 -15.33
C ASP A 8 -8.76 2.66 -13.89
N LEU A 9 -7.56 2.29 -13.43
CA LEU A 9 -7.31 1.89 -12.04
C LEU A 9 -7.71 3.00 -11.05
N LEU A 10 -7.31 4.25 -11.32
CA LEU A 10 -7.65 5.38 -10.45
C LEU A 10 -9.17 5.59 -10.37
N ASP A 11 -9.85 5.54 -11.51
CA ASP A 11 -11.30 5.68 -11.57
C ASP A 11 -12.01 4.51 -10.83
N TYR A 12 -11.48 3.28 -10.94
CA TYR A 12 -12.01 2.11 -10.23
C TYR A 12 -11.83 2.20 -8.71
N ILE A 13 -10.68 2.71 -8.23
CA ILE A 13 -10.47 3.00 -6.81
C ILE A 13 -11.56 3.95 -6.32
N LEU A 14 -11.74 5.08 -7.00
CA LEU A 14 -12.72 6.10 -6.61
C LEU A 14 -14.16 5.56 -6.61
N LEU A 15 -14.53 4.76 -7.62
CA LEU A 15 -15.84 4.13 -7.69
C LEU A 15 -16.09 3.17 -6.51
N VAL A 16 -15.12 2.31 -6.17
CA VAL A 16 -15.24 1.43 -5.00
C VAL A 16 -15.37 2.24 -3.71
N LEU A 17 -14.60 3.33 -3.57
CA LEU A 17 -14.74 4.20 -2.39
C LEU A 17 -16.11 4.89 -2.32
N LYS A 18 -16.74 5.23 -3.46
CA LYS A 18 -18.11 5.77 -3.48
C LYS A 18 -19.09 4.74 -2.94
N ILE A 19 -19.03 3.51 -3.43
CA ILE A 19 -19.89 2.40 -2.96
C ILE A 19 -19.69 2.16 -1.46
N VAL A 20 -18.43 2.17 -0.98
CA VAL A 20 -18.12 2.02 0.45
C VAL A 20 -18.67 3.19 1.25
N ARG A 21 -18.49 4.44 0.80
CA ARG A 21 -18.97 5.64 1.48
C ARG A 21 -20.49 5.64 1.61
N ASP A 22 -21.22 5.26 0.56
CA ASP A 22 -22.68 5.24 0.56
C ASP A 22 -23.23 4.25 1.60
N ARG A 23 -22.48 3.17 1.91
CA ARG A 23 -22.83 2.18 2.94
C ARG A 23 -22.27 2.51 4.32
N LYS A 24 -21.04 3.05 4.39
CA LYS A 24 -20.29 3.36 5.61
C LYS A 24 -19.46 4.67 5.43
N PRO A 25 -20.06 5.85 5.65
CA PRO A 25 -19.45 7.13 5.28
C PRO A 25 -18.11 7.46 5.93
N LYS A 26 -17.86 6.93 7.14
CA LYS A 26 -16.65 7.21 7.94
C LYS A 26 -15.55 6.16 7.78
N PHE A 27 -15.74 5.19 6.89
CA PHE A 27 -14.84 4.04 6.79
C PHE A 27 -13.65 4.33 5.87
N PHE A 28 -12.45 4.01 6.34
CA PHE A 28 -11.23 4.03 5.53
C PHE A 28 -10.95 2.65 4.94
N VAL A 29 -10.62 2.63 3.66
CA VAL A 29 -10.29 1.41 2.92
C VAL A 29 -8.79 1.26 2.80
N SER A 30 -8.26 0.04 2.93
CA SER A 30 -6.86 -0.25 2.60
C SER A 30 -6.68 -0.20 1.08
N LEU A 31 -5.82 0.70 0.61
CA LEU A 31 -5.43 0.75 -0.79
C LEU A 31 -4.62 -0.50 -1.18
N VAL A 32 -3.84 -1.07 -0.26
CA VAL A 32 -3.12 -2.34 -0.47
C VAL A 32 -4.10 -3.48 -0.76
N SER A 33 -5.15 -3.62 0.04
CA SER A 33 -6.20 -4.62 -0.19
C SER A 33 -6.94 -4.38 -1.50
N LEU A 34 -7.22 -3.12 -1.87
CA LEU A 34 -7.82 -2.80 -3.17
C LEU A 34 -6.93 -3.24 -4.35
N MET A 35 -5.62 -3.02 -4.27
CA MET A 35 -4.70 -3.47 -5.33
C MET A 35 -4.70 -4.99 -5.47
N ARG A 36 -4.76 -5.72 -4.36
CA ARG A 36 -4.91 -7.19 -4.36
C ARG A 36 -6.24 -7.62 -4.97
N VAL A 37 -7.34 -6.96 -4.59
CA VAL A 37 -8.69 -7.24 -5.10
C VAL A 37 -8.76 -7.05 -6.62
N PHE A 38 -8.07 -6.03 -7.14
CA PHE A 38 -7.93 -5.75 -8.57
C PHE A 38 -6.85 -6.59 -9.26
N ASN A 39 -6.10 -7.41 -8.50
CA ASN A 39 -4.91 -8.14 -8.96
C ASN A 39 -3.95 -7.24 -9.77
N TYR A 40 -3.83 -6.01 -9.30
CA TYR A 40 -2.92 -5.04 -9.86
C TYR A 40 -1.58 -5.22 -9.15
N ASN A 41 -0.63 -5.88 -9.81
CA ASN A 41 0.70 -6.11 -9.24
C ASN A 41 1.47 -4.80 -9.22
N THR A 42 1.63 -4.23 -8.02
CA THR A 42 2.28 -2.94 -7.80
C THR A 42 3.07 -2.98 -6.49
N SER A 43 4.19 -2.27 -6.48
CA SER A 43 5.03 -2.13 -5.29
C SER A 43 4.39 -1.23 -4.25
N PHE A 44 4.81 -1.34 -2.98
CA PHE A 44 4.28 -0.45 -1.94
C PHE A 44 4.61 1.03 -2.21
N GLY A 45 5.76 1.33 -2.81
CA GLY A 45 6.11 2.70 -3.22
C GLY A 45 5.11 3.27 -4.22
N GLU A 46 4.73 2.50 -5.25
CA GLU A 46 3.70 2.90 -6.22
C GLU A 46 2.32 3.05 -5.56
N ILE A 47 1.98 2.22 -4.57
CA ILE A 47 0.75 2.36 -3.77
C ILE A 47 0.74 3.70 -3.03
N GLN A 48 1.86 4.08 -2.42
CA GLN A 48 1.99 5.38 -1.76
C GLN A 48 1.85 6.54 -2.76
N GLU A 49 2.47 6.43 -3.93
CA GLU A 49 2.34 7.43 -5.00
C GLU A 49 0.91 7.60 -5.50
N ILE A 50 0.18 6.49 -5.69
CA ILE A 50 -1.24 6.51 -6.04
C ILE A 50 -2.05 7.24 -4.95
N GLY A 51 -1.82 6.90 -3.67
CA GLY A 51 -2.48 7.55 -2.55
C GLY A 51 -2.22 9.06 -2.52
N LYS A 52 -0.94 9.48 -2.62
CA LYS A 52 -0.53 10.88 -2.66
C LYS A 52 -1.12 11.62 -3.86
N TYR A 53 -1.12 11.00 -5.03
CA TYR A 53 -1.67 11.59 -6.24
C TYR A 53 -3.17 11.88 -6.09
N LEU A 54 -3.95 10.89 -5.65
CA LEU A 54 -5.40 11.03 -5.45
C LEU A 54 -5.73 12.06 -4.35
N GLU A 55 -4.92 12.11 -3.30
CA GLU A 55 -5.05 13.10 -2.23
C GLU A 55 -4.72 14.52 -2.71
N THR A 56 -3.65 14.67 -3.50
CA THR A 56 -3.26 15.97 -4.10
C THR A 56 -4.35 16.50 -5.05
N ARG A 57 -5.06 15.61 -5.75
CA ARG A 57 -6.25 15.97 -6.55
C ARG A 57 -7.45 16.36 -5.69
N GLY A 58 -7.38 16.16 -4.37
CA GLY A 58 -8.46 16.42 -3.43
C GLY A 58 -9.59 15.39 -3.51
N TRP A 59 -9.40 14.26 -4.19
CA TRP A 59 -10.45 13.26 -4.38
C TRP A 59 -10.57 12.29 -3.19
N ILE A 60 -9.48 12.09 -2.46
CA ILE A 60 -9.45 11.26 -1.24
C ILE A 60 -8.76 11.99 -0.09
N ASN A 61 -9.02 11.54 1.13
CA ASN A 61 -8.13 11.72 2.27
C ASN A 61 -7.29 10.45 2.42
N ALA A 62 -5.98 10.56 2.60
CA ALA A 62 -5.10 9.42 2.81
C ALA A 62 -4.44 9.46 4.21
N ILE A 63 -4.35 8.31 4.85
CA ILE A 63 -3.60 8.10 6.09
C ILE A 63 -2.55 7.03 5.79
N PHE A 64 -1.29 7.45 5.81
CA PHE A 64 -0.14 6.57 5.57
C PHE A 64 0.29 5.94 6.89
N ILE A 65 0.10 4.63 7.01
CA ILE A 65 0.52 3.86 8.18
C ILE A 65 1.56 2.82 7.77
N LEU A 66 2.28 2.28 8.75
CA LEU A 66 3.31 1.30 8.45
C LEU A 66 2.70 0.05 7.79
N GLY A 67 3.05 -0.20 6.53
CA GLY A 67 2.58 -1.36 5.77
C GLY A 67 1.27 -1.16 5.01
N ASP A 68 0.63 0.01 5.10
CA ASP A 68 -0.68 0.25 4.47
C ASP A 68 -0.95 1.73 4.18
N VAL A 69 -1.87 1.99 3.24
CA VAL A 69 -2.37 3.33 2.92
C VAL A 69 -3.88 3.29 3.04
N ARG A 70 -4.41 3.95 4.07
CA ARG A 70 -5.83 4.00 4.38
C ARG A 70 -6.46 5.20 3.69
N ILE A 71 -7.45 4.98 2.82
CA ILE A 71 -8.02 6.01 1.96
C ILE A 71 -9.53 6.14 2.14
N GLN A 72 -10.03 7.37 2.02
CA GLN A 72 -11.46 7.69 2.13
C GLN A 72 -11.85 8.73 1.08
N LEU A 73 -13.00 8.56 0.43
CA LEU A 73 -13.49 9.50 -0.59
C LEU A 73 -13.93 10.84 0.00
N THR A 74 -13.47 11.95 -0.59
CA THR A 74 -13.92 13.31 -0.21
C THR A 74 -15.19 13.71 -0.96
N THR A 75 -15.76 14.87 -0.64
CA THR A 75 -16.85 15.46 -1.42
C THR A 75 -16.43 15.78 -2.86
N SER A 76 -15.22 16.31 -3.08
CA SER A 76 -14.73 16.59 -4.43
C SER A 76 -14.54 15.31 -5.25
N GLY A 77 -14.12 14.21 -4.62
CA GLY A 77 -14.06 12.90 -5.26
C GLY A 77 -15.44 12.38 -5.68
N VAL A 78 -16.48 12.61 -4.88
CA VAL A 78 -17.86 12.27 -5.24
C VAL A 78 -18.31 13.01 -6.49
N ILE A 79 -18.07 14.33 -6.54
CA ILE A 79 -18.45 15.17 -7.69
C ILE A 79 -17.76 14.68 -8.97
N TYR A 80 -16.45 14.40 -8.90
CA TYR A 80 -15.69 13.86 -10.04
C TYR A 80 -16.29 12.57 -10.60
N ILE A 81 -16.69 11.63 -9.73
CA ILE A 81 -17.31 10.37 -10.16
C ILE A 81 -18.68 10.64 -10.78
N GLU A 82 -19.48 11.54 -10.20
CA GLU A 82 -20.82 11.85 -10.70
C GLU A 82 -20.79 12.50 -12.09
N GLU A 83 -19.80 13.35 -12.36
CA GLU A 83 -19.60 13.96 -13.69
C GLU A 83 -19.21 12.93 -14.76
N LYS A 84 -18.53 11.85 -14.38
CA LYS A 84 -18.03 10.80 -15.29
C LYS A 84 -18.79 9.47 -15.18
N HIS A 85 -19.90 9.46 -14.46
CA HIS A 85 -20.49 8.25 -13.87
C HIS A 85 -20.81 7.16 -14.90
N ILE A 86 -21.35 7.52 -16.06
CA ILE A 86 -21.81 6.53 -17.04
C ILE A 86 -20.61 5.80 -17.65
N GLU A 87 -19.58 6.53 -18.08
CA GLU A 87 -18.41 5.94 -18.74
C GLU A 87 -17.58 5.07 -17.78
N ILE A 88 -17.35 5.56 -16.55
CA ILE A 88 -16.56 4.83 -15.55
C ILE A 88 -17.29 3.55 -15.15
N LYS A 89 -18.60 3.62 -14.90
CA LYS A 89 -19.38 2.46 -14.44
C LYS A 89 -19.43 1.36 -15.49
N GLU A 90 -19.65 1.69 -16.76
CA GLU A 90 -19.68 0.67 -17.82
C GLU A 90 -18.34 -0.06 -17.98
N LYS A 91 -17.22 0.66 -17.87
CA LYS A 91 -15.88 0.06 -17.89
C LYS A 91 -15.64 -0.83 -16.67
N TYR A 92 -16.03 -0.36 -15.49
CA TYR A 92 -15.89 -1.10 -14.24
C TYR A 92 -16.75 -2.37 -14.22
N ASP A 93 -18.01 -2.30 -14.65
CA ASP A 93 -18.93 -3.44 -14.67
C ASP A 93 -18.38 -4.54 -15.60
N LYS A 94 -17.88 -4.16 -16.79
CA LYS A 94 -17.17 -5.08 -17.70
C LYS A 94 -15.94 -5.70 -17.03
N PHE A 95 -15.13 -4.88 -16.36
CA PHE A 95 -13.96 -5.35 -15.64
C PHE A 95 -14.35 -6.40 -14.58
N ILE A 96 -15.33 -6.13 -13.72
CA ILE A 96 -15.74 -7.08 -12.66
C ILE A 96 -16.26 -8.39 -13.24
N ILE A 97 -17.09 -8.34 -14.30
CA ILE A 97 -17.66 -9.52 -14.96
C ILE A 97 -16.55 -10.38 -15.59
N GLU A 98 -15.63 -9.78 -16.34
CA GLU A 98 -14.52 -10.49 -16.98
C GLU A 98 -13.49 -11.00 -15.97
N PHE A 99 -13.24 -10.23 -14.92
CA PHE A 99 -12.15 -10.47 -13.98
C PHE A 99 -12.48 -11.55 -12.95
N ARG A 100 -13.73 -11.65 -12.48
CA ARG A 100 -14.07 -12.59 -11.38
C ARG A 100 -14.95 -13.77 -11.77
N LYS A 101 -15.37 -13.89 -13.04
CA LYS A 101 -16.17 -14.99 -13.63
C LYS A 101 -17.43 -15.46 -12.88
N GLU A 102 -17.72 -14.98 -11.66
CA GLU A 102 -18.89 -15.34 -10.84
C GLU A 102 -19.01 -14.57 -9.50
N LYS A 103 -18.14 -13.59 -9.19
CA LYS A 103 -18.25 -12.79 -7.94
C LYS A 103 -19.05 -11.51 -8.14
N THR A 104 -20.00 -11.24 -7.24
CA THR A 104 -20.80 -10.01 -7.21
C THR A 104 -20.02 -8.84 -6.59
N GLU A 105 -20.45 -7.60 -6.86
CA GLU A 105 -19.98 -6.37 -6.18
C GLU A 105 -19.96 -6.54 -4.64
N GLU A 106 -20.94 -7.28 -4.11
CA GLU A 106 -21.11 -7.56 -2.69
C GLU A 106 -19.95 -8.38 -2.10
N GLN A 107 -19.41 -9.34 -2.85
CA GLN A 107 -18.25 -10.12 -2.43
C GLN A 107 -16.96 -9.30 -2.49
N LEU A 108 -16.86 -8.35 -3.44
CA LEU A 108 -15.74 -7.40 -3.48
C LEU A 108 -15.73 -6.53 -2.23
N LEU A 109 -16.89 -6.07 -1.79
CA LEU A 109 -17.02 -5.30 -0.56
C LEU A 109 -16.67 -6.13 0.68
N VAL A 110 -17.07 -7.39 0.75
CA VAL A 110 -16.67 -8.29 1.84
C VAL A 110 -15.15 -8.40 1.93
N ASP A 111 -14.45 -8.62 0.79
CA ASP A 111 -12.99 -8.69 0.73
C ASP A 111 -12.34 -7.36 1.19
N VAL A 112 -12.93 -6.21 0.81
CA VAL A 112 -12.46 -4.87 1.20
C VAL A 112 -12.68 -4.60 2.70
N PHE A 113 -13.74 -5.15 3.29
CA PHE A 113 -14.07 -4.96 4.70
C PHE A 113 -13.37 -5.96 5.64
N SER A 114 -12.88 -7.10 5.15
CA SER A 114 -12.31 -8.17 5.97
C SER A 114 -10.81 -8.02 6.28
N GLU A 115 -10.01 -7.42 5.40
CA GLU A 115 -8.53 -7.30 5.54
C GLU A 115 -8.07 -6.10 6.42
N GLN A 116 -8.76 -5.80 7.52
CA GLN A 116 -8.36 -4.68 8.40
C GLN A 116 -7.28 -5.02 9.45
N ASP A 117 -6.71 -6.23 9.44
CA ASP A 117 -5.74 -6.59 10.47
C ASP A 117 -4.39 -5.88 10.24
N THR A 118 -4.00 -5.05 11.20
CA THR A 118 -2.76 -4.26 11.16
C THR A 118 -1.52 -5.17 11.18
N ASN A 119 -1.65 -6.40 11.68
CA ASN A 119 -0.58 -7.39 11.63
C ASN A 119 -0.35 -7.93 10.21
N GLU A 120 -1.39 -8.03 9.39
CA GLU A 120 -1.25 -8.45 7.99
C GLU A 120 -0.55 -7.39 7.13
N ALA A 121 -0.77 -6.10 7.43
CA ALA A 121 -0.09 -4.99 6.77
C ALA A 121 1.44 -5.02 6.99
N LYS A 122 1.90 -5.50 8.15
CA LYS A 122 3.34 -5.61 8.46
C LYS A 122 4.00 -6.86 7.90
N LYS A 123 3.23 -7.87 7.51
CA LYS A 123 3.76 -9.16 7.03
C LYS A 123 4.76 -9.02 5.86
N PRO A 124 4.49 -8.20 4.82
CA PRO A 124 5.46 -7.99 3.73
C PRO A 124 6.78 -7.39 4.21
N ILE A 125 6.74 -6.54 5.24
CA ILE A 125 7.94 -5.94 5.84
C ILE A 125 8.79 -7.01 6.51
N PHE A 126 8.16 -7.91 7.29
CA PHE A 126 8.85 -9.04 7.89
C PHE A 126 9.47 -9.97 6.84
N GLU A 127 8.74 -10.27 5.76
CA GLU A 127 9.25 -11.11 4.67
C GLU A 127 10.50 -10.50 4.00
N LEU A 128 10.51 -9.17 3.80
CA LEU A 128 11.69 -8.46 3.27
C LEU A 128 12.89 -8.53 4.22
N ILE A 129 12.66 -8.39 5.52
CA ILE A 129 13.72 -8.50 6.54
C ILE A 129 14.30 -9.91 6.55
N GLU A 130 13.45 -10.95 6.57
CA GLU A 130 13.91 -12.35 6.53
C GLU A 130 14.72 -12.65 5.27
N LYS A 131 14.24 -12.17 4.11
CA LYS A 131 14.96 -12.33 2.85
C LYS A 131 16.34 -11.65 2.89
N ALA A 132 16.43 -10.47 3.49
CA ALA A 132 17.70 -9.77 3.67
C ALA A 132 18.64 -10.52 4.64
N LEU A 133 18.12 -11.06 5.74
CA LEU A 133 18.88 -11.88 6.70
C LEU A 133 19.45 -13.14 6.03
N VAL A 134 18.65 -13.84 5.23
CA VAL A 134 19.09 -15.02 4.47
C VAL A 134 20.25 -14.65 3.53
N LYS A 135 20.10 -13.58 2.73
CA LYS A 135 21.15 -13.10 1.83
C LYS A 135 22.44 -12.74 2.57
N MET A 136 22.34 -12.11 3.74
CA MET A 136 23.51 -11.78 4.55
C MET A 136 24.24 -13.04 5.03
N LYS A 137 23.49 -14.05 5.49
CA LYS A 137 24.04 -15.32 5.94
C LYS A 137 24.77 -16.05 4.81
N GLU A 138 24.19 -16.10 3.62
CA GLU A 138 24.79 -16.71 2.43
C GLU A 138 26.09 -16.02 1.99
N LYS A 139 26.20 -14.70 2.23
CA LYS A 139 27.38 -13.90 1.88
C LYS A 139 28.42 -13.79 3.00
N GLY A 140 28.19 -14.40 4.17
CA GLY A 140 29.12 -14.40 5.29
C GLY A 140 29.40 -13.00 5.87
N ILE A 141 28.38 -12.14 5.89
CA ILE A 141 28.50 -10.75 6.31
C ILE A 141 28.59 -10.62 7.84
N ASP A 142 29.23 -9.53 8.27
CA ASP A 142 29.42 -9.13 9.66
C ASP A 142 28.13 -9.26 10.51
N LEU A 143 28.33 -9.74 11.74
CA LEU A 143 27.33 -9.83 12.80
C LEU A 143 26.67 -8.49 13.07
N ASP A 144 27.40 -7.38 12.93
CA ASP A 144 26.85 -6.06 13.23
C ASP A 144 25.78 -5.59 12.24
N PHE A 145 25.90 -5.88 10.94
CA PHE A 145 24.84 -5.57 9.98
C PHE A 145 23.64 -6.51 10.14
N THR A 146 23.89 -7.77 10.54
CA THR A 146 22.82 -8.72 10.86
C THR A 146 22.01 -8.23 12.08
N LYS A 147 22.68 -7.73 13.12
CA LYS A 147 22.02 -7.11 14.28
C LYS A 147 21.18 -5.89 13.89
N ASP A 148 21.63 -5.09 12.91
CA ASP A 148 20.86 -3.94 12.45
C ASP A 148 19.51 -4.36 11.84
N LEU A 149 19.46 -5.46 11.09
CA LEU A 149 18.20 -6.03 10.58
C LEU A 149 17.31 -6.60 11.69
N GLU A 150 17.89 -7.28 12.69
CA GLU A 150 17.15 -7.79 13.85
C GLU A 150 16.55 -6.63 14.68
N VAL A 151 17.28 -5.53 14.84
CA VAL A 151 16.75 -4.31 15.48
C VAL A 151 15.56 -3.77 14.70
N ILE A 152 15.67 -3.66 13.36
CA ILE A 152 14.54 -3.22 12.53
C ILE A 152 13.33 -4.15 12.72
N LYS A 153 13.54 -5.47 12.73
CA LYS A 153 12.50 -6.47 12.97
C LYS A 153 11.78 -6.25 14.30
N VAL A 154 12.55 -6.04 15.36
CA VAL A 154 12.00 -5.76 16.70
C VAL A 154 11.22 -4.46 16.69
N GLU A 155 11.73 -3.38 16.10
CA GLU A 155 10.99 -2.12 16.02
C GLU A 155 9.67 -2.27 15.26
N VAL A 156 9.66 -2.93 14.10
CA VAL A 156 8.45 -3.18 13.29
C VAL A 156 7.38 -3.94 14.08
N SER A 157 7.79 -4.84 14.98
CA SER A 157 6.85 -5.59 15.83
C SER A 157 6.10 -4.73 16.85
N LYS A 158 6.62 -3.54 17.19
CA LYS A 158 6.01 -2.65 18.18
C LYS A 158 4.76 -1.95 17.61
N ASN A 159 3.86 -1.55 18.51
CA ASN A 159 2.73 -0.68 18.16
C ASN A 159 3.18 0.73 17.79
N PHE A 160 4.26 1.21 18.41
CA PHE A 160 4.88 2.52 18.18
C PHE A 160 6.36 2.33 17.86
N PRO A 161 6.71 2.00 16.60
CA PRO A 161 8.09 1.82 16.17
C PRO A 161 8.90 3.12 16.22
N ASP A 162 10.18 3.06 16.58
CA ASP A 162 11.09 4.20 16.41
C ASP A 162 11.55 4.29 14.94
N LEU A 163 10.79 5.05 14.14
CA LEU A 163 11.07 5.23 12.71
C LEU A 163 12.43 5.89 12.44
N ARG A 164 12.93 6.72 13.37
CA ARG A 164 14.24 7.35 13.25
C ARG A 164 15.34 6.32 13.41
N LEU A 165 15.23 5.44 14.41
CA LEU A 165 16.17 4.32 14.58
C LEU A 165 16.17 3.43 13.34
N ILE A 166 14.99 3.04 12.85
CA ILE A 166 14.85 2.24 11.62
C ILE A 166 15.54 2.93 10.44
N GLY A 167 15.30 4.23 10.25
CA GLY A 167 15.92 5.02 9.17
C GLY A 167 17.46 5.02 9.24
N ILE A 168 18.03 5.22 10.43
CA ILE A 168 19.49 5.16 10.65
C ILE A 168 20.03 3.77 10.27
N LYS A 169 19.36 2.70 10.69
CA LYS A 169 19.77 1.33 10.38
C LYS A 169 19.68 1.03 8.88
N LEU A 170 18.57 1.40 8.22
CA LEU A 170 18.40 1.22 6.79
C LEU A 170 19.43 2.01 5.96
N ASN A 171 19.81 3.21 6.40
CA ASN A 171 20.85 4.00 5.73
C ASN A 171 22.23 3.34 5.84
N ARG A 172 22.56 2.77 7.00
CA ARG A 172 23.78 1.98 7.15
C ARG A 172 23.76 0.72 6.28
N LEU A 173 22.63 0.03 6.22
CA LEU A 173 22.45 -1.17 5.39
C LEU A 173 22.48 -0.88 3.88
N ALA A 174 22.15 0.34 3.46
CA ALA A 174 22.20 0.75 2.06
C ALA A 174 23.62 0.73 1.46
N SER A 175 24.68 0.66 2.28
CA SER A 175 26.05 0.48 1.81
C SER A 175 26.34 -0.95 1.31
N ILE A 176 25.40 -1.89 1.44
CA ILE A 176 25.57 -3.30 1.08
C ILE A 176 24.94 -3.57 -0.31
N PRO A 177 25.74 -3.72 -1.39
CA PRO A 177 25.21 -3.66 -2.76
C PRO A 177 24.19 -4.75 -3.11
N PHE A 178 24.34 -5.96 -2.59
CA PHE A 178 23.45 -7.09 -2.93
C PHE A 178 22.09 -7.06 -2.17
N LEU A 179 21.90 -6.11 -1.25
CA LEU A 179 20.64 -5.87 -0.54
C LEU A 179 19.85 -4.68 -1.09
N THR A 180 20.34 -4.03 -2.15
CA THR A 180 19.77 -2.78 -2.66
C THR A 180 18.26 -2.86 -2.88
N THR A 181 17.76 -3.96 -3.45
CA THR A 181 16.32 -4.14 -3.69
C THR A 181 15.53 -4.18 -2.39
N GLU A 182 15.87 -5.07 -1.46
CA GLU A 182 15.14 -5.21 -0.19
C GLU A 182 15.22 -3.93 0.66
N ILE A 183 16.39 -3.28 0.71
CA ILE A 183 16.56 -2.04 1.48
C ILE A 183 15.76 -0.89 0.86
N THR A 184 15.71 -0.80 -0.48
CA THR A 184 14.91 0.22 -1.16
C THR A 184 13.42 0.01 -0.90
N GLU A 185 12.94 -1.22 -1.01
CA GLU A 185 11.54 -1.55 -0.70
C GLU A 185 11.20 -1.28 0.77
N LEU A 186 12.07 -1.67 1.70
CA LEU A 186 11.91 -1.35 3.12
C LEU A 186 11.83 0.16 3.33
N LYS A 187 12.69 0.96 2.68
CA LYS A 187 12.64 2.42 2.80
C LYS A 187 11.27 2.98 2.40
N TYR A 188 10.61 2.47 1.37
CA TYR A 188 9.25 2.93 1.02
C TYR A 188 8.25 2.69 2.15
N TYR A 189 8.30 1.54 2.83
CA TYR A 189 7.42 1.27 3.98
C TYR A 189 7.59 2.26 5.14
N PHE A 190 8.78 2.86 5.30
CA PHE A 190 9.07 3.81 6.38
C PHE A 190 9.10 5.27 5.92
N SER A 191 8.98 5.53 4.62
CA SER A 191 8.92 6.88 4.05
C SER A 191 7.53 7.46 4.31
N THR A 192 7.41 8.26 5.36
CA THR A 192 6.20 9.04 5.63
C THR A 192 6.39 10.47 5.13
N PRO A 193 5.32 11.19 4.73
CA PRO A 193 5.42 12.58 4.27
C PRO A 193 6.16 13.50 5.25
N ASP A 194 6.06 13.24 6.56
CA ASP A 194 6.72 14.05 7.60
C ASP A 194 8.24 13.77 7.76
N SER A 195 8.80 12.82 7.02
CA SER A 195 10.24 12.51 7.06
C SER A 195 11.12 13.48 6.23
N GLU A 196 10.52 14.36 5.42
CA GLU A 196 11.22 15.44 4.70
C GLU A 196 11.68 16.59 5.61
N ILE A 197 11.37 16.56 6.91
CA ILE A 197 11.88 17.53 7.89
C ILE A 197 13.38 17.28 8.22
N PHE A 198 13.96 16.16 7.75
CA PHE A 198 15.34 15.77 8.09
C PHE A 198 16.27 15.53 6.89
N SER A 199 15.92 16.02 5.70
CA SER A 199 16.84 16.11 4.55
C SER A 199 17.48 17.48 4.44
#